data_AF-A0A7X3PGT7-F1
#
_entry.id   AF-A0A7X3PGT7-F1
#
_cell.length_a   1.000
_cell.length_b   1.000
_cell.length_c   1.000
_cell.angle_alpha   90.00
_cell.angle_beta   90.00
_cell.angle_gamma   90.00
#
_symmetry.space_group_name_H-M   'P 1'
#
loop_
_entity.id
_entity.type
_entity.pdbx_description
1 polymer ?
#
loop_
_entity_poly.entity_id
_entity_poly.type
_entity_poly.pdbx_seq_one_letter_code
_entity_poly.pdbx_strand_id
1 'polypeptide(L)'
;MTSTSTVTITAADNDVDAPDKQVTVSATASGGNGVAAPADQTLTITDDETTPTVSLVLGSSSIDEDGGSTTVTATLSGESSQDVTVTVSASAVSPATASDFSLSTNRKLTIAAGSKTSTGTVTITAADNDVDAPDKQVT
;
A
#
# COMPACT_ATOMS: atom_id res chain seq x y z
N MET A 1 -28.02 14.30 -45.79
CA MET A 1 -27.87 12.97 -45.17
C MET A 1 -26.57 13.00 -44.39
N THR A 2 -26.61 12.85 -43.07
CA THR A 2 -25.42 12.56 -42.26
C THR A 2 -25.39 11.05 -42.04
N SER A 3 -24.23 10.44 -42.20
CA SER A 3 -23.99 9.05 -41.82
C SER A 3 -22.97 9.07 -40.69
N THR A 4 -23.25 8.31 -39.63
CA THR A 4 -22.36 8.17 -38.48
C THR A 4 -21.82 6.75 -38.43
N SER A 5 -20.59 6.61 -37.96
CA SER A 5 -19.96 5.34 -37.64
C SER A 5 -19.23 5.49 -36.31
N THR A 6 -19.14 4.41 -35.55
CA THR A 6 -18.60 4.40 -34.19
C THR A 6 -17.43 3.44 -34.10
N VAL A 7 -16.39 3.85 -33.37
CA VAL A 7 -15.30 2.98 -32.91
C VAL A 7 -15.43 2.85 -31.39
N THR A 8 -15.32 1.63 -30.87
CA THR A 8 -15.40 1.36 -29.43
C THR A 8 -14.00 1.18 -28.85
N ILE A 9 -13.76 1.83 -27.71
CA ILE A 9 -12.57 1.65 -26.88
C ILE A 9 -13.04 1.04 -25.56
N THR A 10 -12.36 0.00 -25.08
CA THR A 10 -12.70 -0.69 -23.82
C THR A 10 -11.48 -0.66 -22.91
N ALA A 11 -11.67 -0.23 -21.66
CA ALA A 11 -10.63 -0.28 -20.65
C ALA A 11 -10.38 -1.72 -20.19
N ALA A 12 -9.14 -1.99 -19.76
CA ALA A 12 -8.81 -3.25 -19.10
C ALA A 12 -9.00 -3.07 -17.59
N ASP A 13 -9.90 -3.87 -17.03
CA ASP A 13 -10.26 -3.88 -15.62
C ASP A 13 -9.33 -4.77 -14.79
N ASN A 14 -9.02 -4.38 -13.56
CA ASN A 14 -8.21 -5.14 -12.61
C ASN A 14 -8.40 -4.61 -11.17
N ASP A 15 -8.11 -5.43 -10.16
CA ASP A 15 -8.36 -5.09 -8.75
C ASP A 15 -7.21 -4.28 -8.06
N VAL A 16 -6.45 -3.46 -8.79
CA VAL A 16 -5.30 -2.69 -8.26
C VAL A 16 -5.56 -1.18 -8.25
N ASP A 17 -5.57 -0.57 -7.06
CA ASP A 17 -5.70 0.89 -6.89
C ASP A 17 -4.59 1.66 -7.61
N ALA A 18 -4.99 2.55 -8.50
CA ALA A 18 -4.08 3.35 -9.31
C ALA A 18 -4.60 4.76 -9.62
N PRO A 19 -3.74 5.67 -10.10
CA PRO A 19 -4.21 6.91 -10.67
C PRO A 19 -4.93 6.71 -12.00
N ASP A 20 -5.83 7.64 -12.33
CA ASP A 20 -6.41 7.79 -13.66
C ASP A 20 -5.33 7.80 -14.76
N LYS A 21 -5.68 7.19 -15.90
CA LYS A 21 -4.79 7.07 -17.06
C LYS A 21 -5.35 7.87 -18.23
N GLN A 22 -4.48 8.48 -19.03
CA GLN A 22 -4.89 9.23 -20.22
C GLN A 22 -4.52 8.49 -21.51
N VAL A 23 -5.45 8.51 -22.46
CA VAL A 23 -5.31 7.93 -23.80
C VAL A 23 -5.56 9.02 -24.83
N THR A 24 -4.64 9.16 -25.79
CA THR A 24 -4.83 10.05 -26.94
C THR A 24 -5.49 9.29 -28.08
N VAL A 25 -6.62 9.79 -28.56
CA VAL A 25 -7.35 9.27 -29.72
C VAL A 25 -7.09 10.20 -30.90
N SER A 26 -6.37 9.70 -31.89
CA SER A 26 -6.07 10.42 -33.13
C SER A 26 -6.76 9.78 -34.32
N ALA A 27 -6.94 10.55 -35.39
CA ALA A 27 -7.52 10.06 -36.63
C ALA A 27 -6.86 10.72 -37.83
N THR A 28 -6.72 9.97 -38.93
CA THR A 28 -6.31 10.51 -40.23
C THR A 28 -7.52 10.63 -41.15
N ALA A 29 -7.58 11.68 -41.96
CA ALA A 29 -8.58 11.82 -43.02
C ALA A 29 -7.94 11.63 -44.40
N SER A 30 -8.63 10.90 -45.28
CA SER A 30 -8.22 10.72 -46.69
C SER A 30 -9.43 10.85 -47.61
N GLY A 31 -9.25 11.41 -48.80
CA GLY A 31 -10.35 11.71 -49.73
C GLY A 31 -10.99 13.08 -49.49
N GLY A 32 -12.23 13.28 -49.95
CA GLY A 32 -13.02 14.49 -49.68
C GLY A 32 -12.39 15.81 -50.15
N ASN A 33 -11.61 15.82 -51.24
CA ASN A 33 -10.92 17.01 -51.74
C ASN A 33 -9.92 17.66 -50.76
N GLY A 34 -9.26 16.85 -49.92
CA GLY A 34 -8.22 17.33 -49.01
C GLY A 34 -8.75 17.82 -47.66
N VAL A 35 -9.86 17.24 -47.20
CA VAL A 35 -10.35 17.47 -45.83
C VAL A 35 -9.25 17.13 -44.83
N ALA A 36 -8.97 18.07 -43.93
CA ALA A 36 -7.98 17.90 -42.88
C ALA A 36 -8.43 16.86 -41.86
N ALA A 37 -7.44 16.21 -41.23
CA ALA A 37 -7.68 15.39 -40.05
C ALA A 37 -8.27 16.23 -38.90
N PRO A 38 -9.14 15.64 -38.07
CA PRO A 38 -9.60 16.31 -36.85
C PRO A 38 -8.45 16.47 -35.86
N ALA A 39 -8.63 17.35 -34.88
CA ALA A 39 -7.73 17.42 -33.74
C ALA A 39 -7.83 16.16 -32.87
N ASP A 40 -6.70 15.76 -32.29
CA ASP A 40 -6.65 14.66 -31.32
C ASP A 40 -7.57 14.93 -30.14
N GLN A 41 -8.13 13.86 -29.59
CA GLN A 41 -8.98 13.87 -28.41
C GLN A 41 -8.28 13.15 -27.25
N THR A 42 -8.55 13.57 -26.02
CA THR A 42 -8.08 12.86 -24.82
C THR A 42 -9.24 12.10 -24.21
N LEU A 43 -9.01 10.82 -23.93
CA LEU A 43 -9.88 9.93 -23.18
C LEU A 43 -9.21 9.64 -21.84
N THR A 44 -9.96 9.76 -20.74
CA THR A 44 -9.52 9.34 -19.41
C THR A 44 -10.08 7.95 -19.10
N ILE A 45 -9.21 7.05 -18.64
CA ILE A 45 -9.59 5.80 -17.99
C ILE A 45 -9.50 6.08 -16.49
N THR A 46 -10.66 6.09 -15.82
CA THR A 46 -10.75 6.30 -14.38
C THR A 46 -10.46 5.01 -13.63
N ASP A 47 -9.76 5.13 -12.51
CA ASP A 47 -9.62 4.04 -11.55
C ASP A 47 -10.90 3.92 -10.70
N ASP A 48 -11.40 2.71 -10.52
CA ASP A 48 -12.59 2.43 -9.70
C ASP A 48 -12.32 1.56 -8.47
N GLU A 49 -11.05 1.25 -8.21
CA GLU A 49 -10.62 0.54 -7.03
C GLU A 49 -10.63 1.45 -5.79
N THR A 50 -10.98 0.86 -4.65
CA THR A 50 -10.91 1.58 -3.37
C THR A 50 -9.48 1.67 -2.87
N THR A 51 -9.06 2.85 -2.42
CA THR A 51 -7.75 3.04 -1.78
C THR A 51 -7.52 2.07 -0.61
N PRO A 52 -6.44 1.26 -0.64
CA PRO A 52 -6.18 0.28 0.40
C PRO A 52 -5.90 0.88 1.77
N THR A 53 -6.25 0.13 2.82
CA THR A 53 -5.86 0.44 4.21
C THR A 53 -4.74 -0.50 4.68
N VAL A 54 -3.90 -0.02 5.60
CA VAL A 54 -2.80 -0.79 6.19
C VAL A 54 -3.25 -1.37 7.54
N SER A 55 -2.95 -2.64 7.79
CA SER A 55 -3.04 -3.28 9.10
C SER A 55 -1.67 -3.82 9.53
N LEU A 56 -1.35 -3.71 10.83
CA LEU A 56 -0.16 -4.32 11.42
C LEU A 56 -0.49 -5.70 11.98
N VAL A 57 0.46 -6.64 11.85
CA VAL A 57 0.35 -8.00 12.38
C VAL A 57 1.57 -8.28 13.25
N LEU A 58 1.33 -8.75 14.46
CA LEU A 58 2.38 -9.25 15.35
C LEU A 58 2.57 -10.75 15.17
N GLY A 59 3.81 -11.22 15.19
CA GLY A 59 4.13 -12.66 15.17
C GLY A 59 3.64 -13.38 16.43
N SER A 60 3.71 -12.69 17.56
CA SER A 60 3.09 -13.06 18.83
C SER A 60 2.53 -11.82 19.54
N SER A 61 1.40 -11.99 20.25
CA SER A 61 0.78 -10.93 21.06
C SER A 61 1.36 -10.82 22.48
N SER A 62 2.23 -11.76 22.85
CA SER A 62 2.94 -11.80 24.12
C SER A 62 4.36 -12.33 23.89
N ILE A 63 5.28 -11.90 24.74
CA ILE A 63 6.69 -12.26 24.73
C ILE A 63 7.16 -12.35 26.19
N ASP A 64 8.07 -13.27 26.49
CA ASP A 64 8.64 -13.39 27.82
C ASP A 64 9.61 -12.23 28.10
N GLU A 65 9.69 -11.78 29.36
CA GLU A 65 10.60 -10.70 29.73
C GLU A 65 12.08 -11.10 29.65
N ASP A 66 12.38 -12.41 29.60
CA ASP A 66 13.70 -13.03 29.37
C ASP A 66 14.22 -12.82 27.92
N GLY A 67 14.17 -11.58 27.43
CA GLY A 67 14.60 -11.20 26.09
C GLY A 67 13.70 -11.71 24.97
N GLY A 68 12.46 -12.13 25.28
CA GLY A 68 11.48 -12.56 24.30
C GLY A 68 11.23 -11.47 23.24
N SER A 69 10.88 -11.89 22.03
CA SER A 69 10.66 -10.95 20.93
C SER A 69 9.56 -11.36 19.97
N THR A 70 8.98 -10.36 19.30
CA THR A 70 7.93 -10.51 18.30
C THR A 70 8.26 -9.67 17.08
N THR A 71 7.89 -10.17 15.91
CA THR A 71 8.04 -9.43 14.65
C THR A 71 6.76 -8.67 14.33
N VAL A 72 6.89 -7.48 13.77
CA VAL A 72 5.81 -6.69 13.19
C VAL A 72 5.90 -6.78 11.67
N THR A 73 4.79 -7.14 11.03
CA THR A 73 4.59 -7.07 9.58
C THR A 73 3.37 -6.19 9.27
N ALA A 74 3.18 -5.83 8.00
CA ALA A 74 2.06 -5.02 7.55
C ALA A 74 1.35 -5.68 6.35
N THR A 75 0.04 -5.52 6.29
CA THR A 75 -0.81 -6.02 5.21
C THR A 75 -1.73 -4.93 4.67
N LEU A 76 -1.94 -4.89 3.35
CA LEU A 76 -2.95 -4.05 2.70
C LEU A 76 -4.27 -4.78 2.50
N SER A 77 -5.38 -4.05 2.58
CA SER A 77 -6.71 -4.57 2.26
C SER A 77 -6.90 -4.88 0.76
N GLY A 78 -6.21 -4.15 -0.11
CA GLY A 78 -6.18 -4.31 -1.58
C GLY A 78 -4.77 -4.09 -2.13
N GLU A 79 -4.53 -4.40 -3.40
CA GLU A 79 -3.25 -4.07 -4.05
C GLU A 79 -3.22 -2.58 -4.41
N SER A 80 -2.02 -2.00 -4.40
CA SER A 80 -1.78 -0.64 -4.91
C SER A 80 -0.74 -0.71 -6.03
N SER A 81 -0.90 0.16 -7.03
CA SER A 81 0.07 0.35 -8.11
C SER A 81 1.36 1.05 -7.67
N GLN A 82 1.43 1.50 -6.42
CA GLN A 82 2.60 2.17 -5.84
C GLN A 82 3.11 1.44 -4.60
N ASP A 83 4.40 1.61 -4.32
CA ASP A 83 5.01 1.11 -3.09
C ASP A 83 4.45 1.84 -1.86
N VAL A 84 4.11 1.08 -0.82
CA VAL A 84 3.68 1.61 0.48
C VAL A 84 4.79 1.39 1.51
N THR A 85 5.25 2.48 2.13
CA THR A 85 6.22 2.42 3.24
C THR A 85 5.51 2.68 4.56
N VAL A 86 5.60 1.72 5.48
CA VAL A 86 5.04 1.81 6.83
C VAL A 86 6.17 2.00 7.82
N THR A 87 6.11 3.05 8.64
CA THR A 87 7.09 3.27 9.72
C THR A 87 6.47 2.85 11.05
N VAL A 88 7.10 1.91 11.74
CA VAL A 88 6.58 1.30 12.98
C VAL A 88 7.14 2.01 14.20
N SER A 89 6.25 2.58 15.01
CA SER A 89 6.51 3.06 16.37
C SER A 89 5.94 2.10 17.40
N ALA A 90 6.42 2.16 18.65
CA ALA A 90 5.77 1.52 19.79
C ALA A 90 5.96 2.39 21.04
N SER A 91 4.99 2.34 21.94
CA SER A 91 4.88 3.17 23.15
C SER A 91 4.51 2.31 24.35
N ALA A 92 5.07 2.66 25.49
CA ALA A 92 4.76 1.98 26.75
C ALA A 92 3.35 2.32 27.24
N VAL A 93 2.65 1.32 27.79
CA VAL A 93 1.41 1.51 28.55
C VAL A 93 1.69 1.19 30.02
N SER A 94 1.36 2.13 30.92
CA SER A 94 1.58 1.96 32.37
C SER A 94 1.05 0.60 32.86
N PRO A 95 1.85 -0.19 33.61
CA PRO A 95 3.07 0.21 34.31
C PRO A 95 4.37 0.15 33.49
N ALA A 96 4.32 -0.20 32.21
CA ALA A 96 5.50 -0.23 31.36
C ALA A 96 6.11 1.17 31.15
N THR A 97 7.39 1.17 30.82
CA THR A 97 8.20 2.34 30.50
C THR A 97 8.99 2.09 29.21
N ALA A 98 9.60 3.14 28.65
CA ALA A 98 10.40 3.01 27.42
C ALA A 98 11.66 2.13 27.59
N SER A 99 12.05 1.81 28.82
CA SER A 99 13.17 0.88 29.10
C SER A 99 12.75 -0.58 29.14
N ASP A 100 11.45 -0.89 29.20
CA ASP A 100 10.96 -2.28 29.26
C ASP A 100 10.97 -2.99 27.90
N PHE A 101 11.21 -2.26 26.81
CA PHE A 101 11.29 -2.84 25.48
C PHE A 101 12.21 -2.03 24.56
N SER A 102 12.65 -2.66 23.48
CA SER A 102 13.36 -1.99 22.39
C SER A 102 12.74 -2.38 21.05
N LEU A 103 13.00 -1.56 20.03
CA LEU A 103 12.75 -1.95 18.64
C LEU A 103 14.05 -2.12 17.89
N SER A 104 14.01 -2.99 16.87
CA SER A 104 15.08 -3.11 15.90
C SER A 104 15.45 -1.76 15.27
N THR A 105 16.72 -1.61 14.85
CA THR A 105 17.22 -0.41 14.18
C THR A 105 16.43 -0.08 12.91
N ASN A 106 16.08 -1.10 12.11
CA ASN A 106 15.11 -0.92 11.04
C ASN A 106 13.71 -0.80 11.64
N ARG A 107 13.03 0.29 11.28
CA ARG A 107 11.64 0.58 11.69
C ARG A 107 10.70 0.72 10.50
N LYS A 108 11.15 0.34 9.30
CA LYS A 108 10.36 0.45 8.06
C LYS A 108 10.00 -0.92 7.52
N LEU A 109 8.76 -1.01 7.07
CA LEU A 109 8.21 -2.12 6.31
C LEU A 109 7.81 -1.57 4.93
N THR A 110 8.07 -2.33 3.87
CA THR A 110 7.73 -1.92 2.50
C THR A 110 6.83 -2.95 1.86
N ILE A 111 5.66 -2.54 1.43
CA ILE A 111 4.76 -3.32 0.59
C ILE A 111 4.98 -2.83 -0.84
N ALA A 112 5.55 -3.68 -1.70
CA ALA A 112 5.81 -3.32 -3.09
C ALA A 112 4.50 -3.16 -3.86
N ALA A 113 4.52 -2.36 -4.94
CA ALA A 113 3.42 -2.27 -5.89
C ALA A 113 2.96 -3.67 -6.35
N GLY A 114 1.64 -3.88 -6.40
CA GLY A 114 1.03 -5.17 -6.73
C GLY A 114 1.19 -6.25 -5.65
N SER A 115 1.63 -5.90 -4.43
CA SER A 115 1.68 -6.83 -3.29
C SER A 115 0.74 -6.36 -2.18
N LYS A 116 0.27 -7.32 -1.37
CA LYS A 116 -0.53 -7.06 -0.18
C LYS A 116 0.24 -7.23 1.12
N THR A 117 1.45 -7.80 1.08
CA THR A 117 2.23 -8.13 2.28
C THR A 117 3.57 -7.42 2.27
N SER A 118 3.96 -6.89 3.43
CA SER A 118 5.23 -6.20 3.57
C SER A 118 6.43 -7.13 3.49
N THR A 119 7.50 -6.61 2.93
CA THR A 119 8.87 -7.09 3.13
C THR A 119 9.56 -6.27 4.22
N GLY A 120 10.69 -6.79 4.70
CA GLY A 120 11.38 -6.25 5.87
C GLY A 120 10.78 -6.78 7.17
N THR A 121 11.48 -6.51 8.27
CA THR A 121 11.06 -6.95 9.60
C THR A 121 11.38 -5.85 10.58
N VAL A 122 10.38 -5.51 11.41
CA VAL A 122 10.59 -4.72 12.63
C VAL A 122 10.40 -5.69 13.78
N THR A 123 11.31 -5.69 14.74
CA THR A 123 11.21 -6.56 15.93
C THR A 123 10.98 -5.70 17.15
N ILE A 124 10.09 -6.15 18.03
CA ILE A 124 9.93 -5.62 19.40
C ILE A 124 10.49 -6.69 20.34
N THR A 125 11.40 -6.29 21.23
CA THR A 125 12.09 -7.18 22.17
C THR A 125 11.88 -6.66 23.58
N ALA A 126 11.46 -7.52 24.50
CA ALA A 126 11.37 -7.21 25.92
C ALA A 126 12.77 -7.01 26.50
N ALA A 127 12.90 -6.09 27.45
CA ALA A 127 14.14 -5.88 28.18
C ALA A 127 14.20 -6.82 29.39
N ASP A 128 15.16 -7.74 29.36
CA ASP A 128 15.41 -8.65 30.46
C ASP A 128 15.98 -7.93 31.68
N ASN A 129 15.42 -8.28 32.84
CA ASN A 129 15.90 -7.89 34.15
C ASN A 129 15.50 -8.97 35.15
N ASP A 130 16.36 -9.24 36.14
CA ASP A 130 16.15 -10.30 37.14
C ASP A 130 15.06 -9.97 38.19
N VAL A 131 14.08 -9.11 37.86
CA VAL A 131 13.04 -8.65 38.79
C VAL A 131 11.67 -9.14 38.33
N ASP A 132 11.07 -10.02 39.14
CA ASP A 132 9.67 -10.41 39.00
C ASP A 132 8.75 -9.18 39.10
N ALA A 133 7.98 -8.94 38.05
CA ALA A 133 7.06 -7.81 37.93
C ALA A 133 5.74 -8.25 37.30
N PRO A 134 4.63 -7.51 37.52
CA PRO A 134 3.38 -7.78 36.81
C PRO A 134 3.50 -7.59 35.29
N ASP A 135 2.61 -8.23 34.55
CA ASP A 135 2.48 -8.07 33.10
C ASP A 135 2.42 -6.59 32.66
N LYS A 136 3.15 -6.28 31.59
CA LYS A 136 3.32 -4.95 31.01
C LYS A 136 2.76 -4.93 29.58
N GLN A 137 2.31 -3.76 29.12
CA GLN A 137 1.76 -3.59 27.78
C GLN A 137 2.50 -2.53 26.95
N VAL A 138 2.55 -2.77 25.63
CA VAL A 138 3.16 -1.90 24.62
C VAL A 138 2.21 -1.78 23.43
N THR A 139 2.07 -0.58 22.86
CA THR A 139 1.18 -0.27 21.71
C THR A 139 1.90 0.44 20.57
#